data_AF-A8Q2A8-F1
#
_entry.id   AF-A8Q2A8-F1
#
_cell.length_a   1.000
_cell.length_b   1.000
_cell.length_c   1.000
_cell.angle_alpha   90.00
_cell.angle_beta   90.00
_cell.angle_gamma   90.00
#
_symmetry.space_group_name_H-M   'P 1'
#
loop_
_entity.id
_entity.type
_entity.pdbx_description
1 polymer ?
#
loop_
_entity_poly.entity_id
_entity_poly.type
_entity_poly.pdbx_seq_one_letter_code
_entity_poly.pdbx_strand_id
1 'polypeptide(L)'
;MNRAWNTAIKQPRVYMSSARLGNLSELVRSQYQKAIEAGDAFFYDSQVRVTKSGASQDGERQKTVPWQIRTVPALLKKPKAEPSSTASDEKKEIHHQPMQNQRDVFAPPYVPNLLVKELDNFTVLLNKYCVLPGHFLLVTRDFVKQEKPPSPEMLSLVYNIIMSHTPTRPDAELLGFFNCGPNSGASQPHCHFQLVELTPTDPDSKAVPIETMLETDMSPDENKGT
;
A
#
# COMPACT_ATOMS: atom_id res chain seq x y z
N MET A 1 -22.66 -38.43 -19.72
CA MET A 1 -22.53 -36.99 -20.02
C MET A 1 -21.15 -36.51 -19.57
N ASN A 2 -20.11 -36.87 -20.33
CA ASN A 2 -18.72 -36.47 -20.09
C ASN A 2 -18.13 -36.19 -21.47
N ARG A 3 -18.04 -34.91 -21.87
CA ARG A 3 -17.29 -34.35 -23.02
C ARG A 3 -17.88 -32.95 -23.35
N ALA A 4 -17.56 -31.93 -22.57
CA ALA A 4 -17.85 -30.53 -22.97
C ALA A 4 -17.05 -29.45 -22.22
N TRP A 5 -15.91 -29.76 -21.58
CA TRP A 5 -15.15 -28.78 -20.79
C TRP A 5 -13.66 -28.68 -21.13
N ASN A 6 -13.23 -29.13 -22.32
CA ASN A 6 -11.80 -29.21 -22.65
C ASN A 6 -11.34 -28.44 -23.89
N THR A 7 -12.10 -27.47 -24.38
CA THR A 7 -11.66 -26.70 -25.55
C THR A 7 -12.18 -25.27 -25.54
N ALA A 8 -11.48 -24.36 -24.85
CA ALA A 8 -11.29 -22.96 -25.27
C ALA A 8 -10.63 -22.09 -24.18
N ILE A 9 -9.34 -22.29 -23.88
CA ILE A 9 -8.50 -21.19 -23.38
C ILE A 9 -7.09 -21.36 -23.98
N LYS A 10 -6.91 -20.94 -25.23
CA LYS A 10 -5.62 -20.54 -25.78
C LYS A 10 -5.66 -19.03 -25.95
N GLN A 11 -5.51 -18.32 -24.84
CA GLN A 11 -5.09 -16.91 -24.81
C GLN A 11 -3.73 -16.91 -24.10
N PRO A 12 -2.70 -16.22 -24.62
CA PRO A 12 -1.43 -16.15 -23.93
C PRO A 12 -1.65 -15.45 -22.59
N ARG A 13 -1.53 -16.21 -21.49
CA ARG A 13 -1.57 -15.68 -20.13
C ARG A 13 -0.34 -14.77 -20.01
N VAL A 14 -0.53 -13.47 -20.17
CA VAL A 14 0.52 -12.48 -19.91
C VAL A 14 0.73 -12.46 -18.41
N TYR A 15 1.52 -13.42 -17.91
CA TYR A 15 2.13 -13.27 -16.60
C TYR A 15 3.08 -12.09 -16.72
N MET A 16 2.84 -11.03 -15.95
CA MET A 16 3.89 -10.05 -15.71
C MET A 16 5.04 -10.81 -15.06
N SER A 17 6.10 -11.02 -15.83
CA SER A 17 7.28 -11.73 -15.34
C SER A 17 7.90 -10.91 -14.20
N SER A 18 8.34 -11.60 -13.14
CA SER A 18 9.13 -11.03 -12.03
C SER A 18 10.26 -10.10 -12.53
N ALA A 19 10.79 -10.36 -13.74
CA ALA A 19 11.77 -9.53 -14.41
C ALA A 19 11.36 -8.05 -14.59
N ARG A 20 10.07 -7.73 -14.80
CA ARG A 20 9.63 -6.32 -14.96
C ARG A 20 9.56 -5.55 -13.65
N LEU A 21 9.27 -6.23 -12.54
CA LEU A 21 9.27 -5.61 -11.21
C LEU A 21 10.69 -5.21 -10.80
N GLY A 22 11.69 -6.03 -11.16
CA GLY A 22 13.08 -5.82 -10.72
C GLY A 22 13.17 -5.83 -9.19
N ASN A 23 14.14 -5.09 -8.63
CA ASN A 23 14.22 -4.90 -7.19
C ASN A 23 13.36 -3.70 -6.75
N LEU A 24 12.03 -3.88 -6.77
CA LEU A 24 11.10 -2.80 -6.46
C LEU A 24 11.27 -2.28 -5.03
N SER A 25 11.55 -3.16 -4.05
CA SER A 25 11.76 -2.76 -2.66
C SER A 25 12.95 -1.80 -2.50
N GLU A 26 14.07 -2.05 -3.19
CA GLU A 26 15.21 -1.12 -3.22
C GLU A 26 14.88 0.20 -3.89
N LEU A 27 14.14 0.16 -5.01
CA LEU A 27 13.71 1.37 -5.71
C LEU A 27 12.80 2.24 -4.83
N VAL A 28 11.81 1.64 -4.17
CA VAL A 28 10.93 2.35 -3.23
C VAL A 28 11.75 2.99 -2.12
N ARG A 29 12.69 2.25 -1.50
CA ARG A 29 13.55 2.78 -0.42
C ARG A 29 14.42 3.94 -0.89
N SER A 30 15.12 3.77 -2.01
CA SER A 30 15.99 4.81 -2.58
C SER A 30 15.18 6.05 -2.97
N GLN A 31 14.03 5.86 -3.60
CA GLN A 31 13.18 6.95 -4.05
C GLN A 31 12.54 7.69 -2.87
N TYR A 32 12.14 6.96 -1.82
CA TYR A 32 11.61 7.54 -0.59
C TYR A 32 12.64 8.45 0.08
N GLN A 33 13.89 7.99 0.21
CA GLN A 33 14.95 8.81 0.80
C GLN A 33 15.17 10.11 0.02
N LYS A 34 15.25 10.03 -1.32
CA LYS A 34 15.37 11.22 -2.18
C LYS A 34 14.19 12.18 -2.02
N ALA A 35 12.97 11.66 -1.93
CA ALA A 35 11.77 12.47 -1.79
C ALA A 35 11.71 13.20 -0.44
N ILE A 36 12.13 12.54 0.65
CA ILE A 36 12.23 13.17 1.98
C ILE A 36 13.32 14.26 1.98
N GLU A 37 14.50 13.96 1.44
CA GLU A 37 15.64 14.91 1.38
C GLU A 37 15.31 16.14 0.52
N ALA A 38 14.59 15.96 -0.58
CA ALA A 38 14.16 17.04 -1.46
C ALA A 38 12.96 17.85 -0.93
N GLY A 39 12.29 17.37 0.13
CA GLY A 39 11.04 17.97 0.62
C GLY A 39 9.82 17.72 -0.27
N ASP A 40 9.89 16.74 -1.16
CA ASP A 40 8.80 16.35 -2.06
C ASP A 40 7.81 15.38 -1.38
N ALA A 41 8.27 14.62 -0.39
CA ALA A 41 7.47 13.80 0.51
C ALA A 41 7.67 14.23 1.97
N PHE A 42 6.67 13.99 2.80
CA PHE A 42 6.66 14.38 4.21
C PHE A 42 6.42 13.16 5.08
N PHE A 43 7.34 12.90 6.00
CA PHE A 43 7.16 11.88 7.04
C PHE A 43 6.61 12.52 8.32
N TYR A 44 5.58 11.89 8.89
CA TYR A 44 4.97 12.32 10.14
C TYR A 44 5.29 11.32 11.25
N ASP A 45 6.09 11.78 12.21
CA ASP A 45 6.42 11.00 13.40
C ASP A 45 5.15 10.58 14.16
N SER A 46 5.18 9.38 14.71
CA SER A 46 4.01 8.80 15.35
C SER A 46 4.37 7.85 16.47
N GLN A 47 3.49 7.80 17.48
CA GLN A 47 3.61 6.87 18.59
C GLN A 47 2.68 5.68 18.35
N VAL A 48 3.19 4.47 18.50
CA VAL A 48 2.40 3.24 18.38
C VAL A 48 2.21 2.61 19.75
N ARG A 49 0.98 2.20 20.05
CA ARG A 49 0.65 1.40 21.24
C ARG A 49 -0.12 0.16 20.80
N VAL A 50 0.18 -0.98 21.42
CA VAL A 50 -0.60 -2.21 21.23
C VAL A 50 -1.57 -2.38 22.37
N THR A 51 -2.81 -2.74 22.06
CA THR A 51 -3.79 -3.18 23.07
C THR A 51 -4.46 -4.47 22.61
N LYS A 52 -4.68 -5.41 23.53
CA LYS A 52 -5.44 -6.63 23.24
C LYS A 52 -6.91 -6.38 23.57
N SER A 53 -7.84 -6.91 22.78
CA SER A 53 -9.25 -6.92 23.17
C SER A 53 -9.40 -7.72 24.47
N GLY A 54 -10.21 -7.24 25.41
CA GLY A 54 -10.39 -7.88 26.72
C GLY A 54 -10.84 -9.34 26.59
N ALA A 55 -10.35 -10.20 27.50
CA ALA A 55 -10.77 -11.59 27.58
C ALA A 55 -12.28 -11.68 27.85
N SER A 56 -12.96 -12.53 27.11
CA SER A 56 -14.35 -12.94 27.35
C SER A 56 -14.48 -13.48 28.78
N GLN A 57 -15.52 -13.04 29.51
CA GLN A 57 -15.81 -13.50 30.88
C GLN A 57 -16.20 -14.98 30.97
N ASP A 58 -16.42 -15.66 29.84
CA ASP A 58 -17.05 -16.99 29.77
C ASP A 58 -16.08 -18.16 29.54
N GLY A 59 -14.80 -18.04 29.90
CA GLY A 59 -13.87 -19.18 29.93
C GLY A 59 -13.47 -19.77 28.56
N GLU A 60 -14.14 -19.41 27.46
CA GLU A 60 -13.69 -19.70 26.11
C GLU A 60 -12.55 -18.76 25.71
N ARG A 61 -11.40 -19.32 25.33
CA ARG A 61 -10.29 -18.59 24.70
C ARG A 61 -10.73 -18.07 23.33
N GLN A 62 -11.34 -16.90 23.31
CA GLN A 62 -11.58 -16.19 22.06
C GLN A 62 -10.23 -15.73 21.51
N LYS A 63 -9.85 -16.17 20.29
CA LYS A 63 -8.70 -15.60 19.58
C LYS A 63 -8.96 -14.10 19.41
N THR A 64 -8.08 -13.27 19.97
CA THR A 64 -8.21 -11.81 19.92
C THR A 64 -7.18 -11.22 18.98
N VAL A 65 -7.60 -10.27 18.15
CA VAL A 65 -6.69 -9.49 17.31
C VAL A 65 -6.06 -8.40 18.18
N PRO A 66 -4.72 -8.29 18.23
CA PRO A 66 -4.09 -7.14 18.85
C PRO A 66 -4.36 -5.88 18.03
N TRP A 67 -4.75 -4.79 18.67
CA TRP A 67 -4.94 -3.49 18.03
C TRP A 67 -3.63 -2.71 18.09
N GLN A 68 -3.15 -2.26 16.93
CA GLN A 68 -2.09 -1.26 16.84
C GLN A 68 -2.72 0.13 16.69
N ILE A 69 -2.61 0.94 17.75
CA ILE A 69 -3.10 2.32 17.76
C ILE A 69 -1.92 3.24 17.45
N ARG A 70 -2.01 3.95 16.32
CA ARG A 70 -1.01 4.93 15.91
C ARG A 70 -1.51 6.36 16.13
N THR A 71 -0.82 7.09 16.99
CA THR A 71 -1.11 8.50 17.26
C THR A 71 -0.18 9.37 16.41
N VAL A 72 -0.76 10.21 15.56
CA VAL A 72 -0.03 11.13 14.67
C VAL A 72 -0.48 12.57 14.95
N PRO A 73 0.13 13.28 15.93
CA PRO A 73 -0.35 14.61 16.34
C PRO A 73 -0.35 15.64 15.21
N ALA A 74 0.55 15.50 14.23
CA ALA A 74 0.64 16.38 13.08
C ALA A 74 -0.64 16.40 12.21
N LEU A 75 -1.42 15.31 12.18
CA LEU A 75 -2.66 15.23 11.40
C LEU A 75 -3.79 16.11 11.94
N LEU A 76 -3.66 16.62 13.17
CA LEU A 76 -4.59 17.64 13.70
C LEU A 76 -4.48 18.96 12.93
N LYS A 77 -3.30 19.23 12.34
CA LYS A 77 -3.04 20.39 11.51
C LYS A 77 -3.18 19.96 10.05
N LYS A 78 -4.41 19.92 9.54
CA LYS A 78 -4.62 19.71 8.09
C LYS A 78 -3.78 20.73 7.32
N PRO A 79 -2.99 20.32 6.31
CA PRO A 79 -2.43 21.28 5.36
C PRO A 79 -3.59 22.10 4.81
N LYS A 80 -3.55 23.43 4.96
CA LYS A 80 -4.42 24.29 4.16
C LYS A 80 -4.04 23.99 2.71
N ALA A 81 -5.01 23.59 1.89
CA ALA A 81 -4.82 23.61 0.45
C ALA A 81 -4.30 25.01 0.11
N GLU A 82 -3.11 25.11 -0.48
CA GLU A 82 -2.61 26.42 -0.86
C GLU A 82 -3.63 27.03 -1.82
N PRO A 83 -4.15 28.24 -1.54
CA PRO A 83 -5.01 28.91 -2.49
C PRO A 83 -4.20 29.06 -3.78
N SER A 84 -4.78 28.60 -4.89
CA SER A 84 -4.31 28.92 -6.24
C SER A 84 -3.97 30.40 -6.26
N SER A 85 -2.68 30.74 -6.33
CA SER A 85 -2.23 32.11 -6.40
C SER A 85 -2.73 32.67 -7.72
N THR A 86 -3.85 33.37 -7.65
CA THR A 86 -4.28 34.31 -8.67
C THR A 86 -3.16 35.31 -8.89
N ALA A 87 -2.84 35.48 -10.16
CA ALA A 87 -1.82 36.35 -10.72
C ALA A 87 -1.47 37.58 -9.86
N SER A 88 -0.20 37.67 -9.49
CA SER A 88 0.48 38.96 -9.33
C SER A 88 1.80 38.88 -10.09
N ASP A 89 1.89 39.72 -11.11
CA ASP A 89 3.05 39.94 -11.96
C ASP A 89 4.21 40.53 -11.13
N GLU A 90 5.08 39.69 -10.57
CA GLU A 90 6.44 40.11 -10.22
C GLU A 90 7.44 38.98 -10.52
N LYS A 91 8.40 39.30 -11.39
CA LYS A 91 9.51 38.44 -11.81
C LYS A 91 10.40 38.07 -10.60
N LYS A 92 10.05 37.00 -9.90
CA LYS A 92 11.02 36.15 -9.20
C LYS A 92 11.36 35.00 -10.12
N GLU A 93 12.64 34.67 -10.26
CA GLU A 93 13.08 33.46 -10.97
C GLU A 93 12.33 32.25 -10.40
N ILE A 94 11.31 31.79 -11.12
CA ILE A 94 10.57 30.59 -10.76
C ILE A 94 11.49 29.43 -11.12
N HIS A 95 12.25 28.95 -10.13
CA HIS A 95 12.63 27.55 -10.10
C HIS A 95 11.31 26.77 -10.20
N HIS A 96 10.92 26.37 -11.41
CA HIS A 96 9.77 25.52 -11.66
C HIS A 96 10.08 24.17 -11.03
N GLN A 97 9.86 24.03 -9.72
CA GLN A 97 9.82 22.71 -9.12
C GLN A 97 8.71 21.95 -9.83
N PRO A 98 8.99 20.75 -10.35
CA PRO A 98 7.97 19.95 -11.01
C PRO A 98 6.84 19.68 -10.00
N MET A 99 5.62 20.09 -10.35
CA MET A 99 4.44 19.92 -9.51
C MET A 99 3.63 18.72 -9.99
N GLN A 100 2.94 18.07 -9.05
CA GLN A 100 1.96 17.05 -9.39
C GLN A 100 0.81 17.65 -10.18
N ASN A 101 0.20 16.86 -11.06
CA ASN A 101 -1.02 17.24 -11.75
C ASN A 101 -2.12 17.67 -10.74
N GLN A 102 -2.64 18.87 -10.95
CA GLN A 102 -3.58 19.54 -10.05
C GLN A 102 -5.01 18.95 -10.10
N ARG A 103 -5.38 18.31 -11.23
CA ARG A 103 -6.72 17.72 -11.41
C ARG A 103 -6.77 16.29 -10.91
N ASP A 104 -5.69 15.54 -11.14
CA ASP A 104 -5.56 14.16 -10.75
C ASP A 104 -4.12 13.95 -10.30
N VAL A 105 -3.92 13.90 -8.98
CA VAL A 105 -2.60 13.77 -8.36
C VAL A 105 -1.91 12.43 -8.68
N PHE A 106 -2.57 11.49 -9.35
CA PHE A 106 -1.96 10.24 -9.81
C PHE A 106 -1.79 10.16 -11.34
N ALA A 107 -2.16 11.22 -12.06
CA ALA A 107 -1.87 11.37 -13.49
C ALA A 107 -0.58 12.18 -13.71
N PRO A 108 0.11 11.99 -14.85
CA PRO A 108 1.25 12.83 -15.21
C PRO A 108 0.82 14.30 -15.46
N PRO A 109 1.74 15.28 -15.35
CA PRO A 109 3.15 15.11 -14.96
C PRO A 109 3.30 14.75 -13.47
N TYR A 110 4.34 13.96 -13.20
CA TYR A 110 4.70 13.56 -11.85
C TYR A 110 5.80 14.46 -11.27
N VAL A 111 5.74 14.73 -9.97
CA VAL A 111 6.96 15.11 -9.24
C VAL A 111 7.97 13.96 -9.39
N PRO A 112 9.15 14.17 -9.99
CA PRO A 112 10.09 13.10 -10.31
C PRO A 112 10.48 12.28 -9.09
N ASN A 113 10.61 12.93 -7.93
CA ASN A 113 10.98 12.23 -6.70
C ASN A 113 9.85 11.38 -6.10
N LEU A 114 8.60 11.59 -6.51
CA LEU A 114 7.46 10.76 -6.08
C LEU A 114 7.19 9.60 -7.04
N LEU A 115 7.73 9.65 -8.26
CA LEU A 115 7.62 8.56 -9.23
C LEU A 115 8.68 7.50 -8.93
N VAL A 116 8.24 6.29 -8.56
CA VAL A 116 9.16 5.16 -8.32
C VAL A 116 9.42 4.40 -9.61
N LYS A 117 8.36 4.07 -10.35
CA LYS A 117 8.45 3.24 -11.55
C LYS A 117 7.20 3.31 -12.39
N GLU A 118 7.36 3.40 -13.71
CA GLU A 118 6.26 3.19 -14.65
C GLU A 118 6.25 1.73 -15.11
N LEU A 119 5.06 1.12 -15.12
CA LEU A 119 4.77 -0.24 -15.56
C LEU A 119 3.73 -0.19 -16.69
N ASP A 120 3.49 -1.29 -17.41
CA ASP A 120 2.67 -1.27 -18.63
C ASP A 120 1.30 -0.57 -18.48
N ASN A 121 0.48 -0.93 -17.48
CA ASN A 121 -0.84 -0.33 -17.24
C ASN A 121 -0.91 0.42 -15.89
N PHE A 122 0.22 0.55 -15.20
CA PHE A 122 0.28 1.03 -13.83
C PHE A 122 1.47 1.94 -13.59
N THR A 123 1.37 2.76 -12.56
CA THR A 123 2.46 3.59 -12.06
C THR A 123 2.64 3.33 -10.58
N VAL A 124 3.89 3.17 -10.15
CA VAL A 124 4.26 3.09 -8.74
C VAL A 124 4.65 4.48 -8.26
N LEU A 125 3.89 5.02 -7.31
CA LEU A 125 4.10 6.35 -6.73
C LEU A 125 4.34 6.24 -5.22
N LEU A 126 5.18 7.10 -4.66
CA LEU A 126 5.25 7.27 -3.21
C LEU A 126 4.01 8.00 -2.71
N ASN A 127 3.55 7.65 -1.52
CA ASN A 127 2.62 8.51 -0.81
C ASN A 127 3.36 9.79 -0.39
N LYS A 128 2.82 10.95 -0.75
CA LYS A 128 3.40 12.25 -0.41
C LYS A 128 3.37 12.55 1.09
N TYR A 129 2.35 12.04 1.79
CA TYR A 129 2.11 12.31 3.21
C TYR A 129 2.19 11.00 4.01
N CYS A 130 3.42 10.58 4.27
CA CYS A 130 3.73 9.28 4.87
C CYS A 130 3.61 9.31 6.39
N VAL A 131 2.77 8.44 6.93
CA VAL A 131 2.77 8.06 8.35
C VAL A 131 3.63 6.81 8.58
N LEU A 132 3.76 5.97 7.55
CA LEU A 132 4.62 4.78 7.54
C LEU A 132 5.75 5.03 6.52
N PRO A 133 7.03 4.81 6.88
CA PRO A 133 8.14 4.99 5.96
C PRO A 133 7.98 4.11 4.72
N GLY A 134 8.34 4.64 3.55
CA GLY A 134 8.26 3.89 2.29
C GLY A 134 6.85 3.49 1.85
N HIS A 135 5.77 4.06 2.41
CA HIS A 135 4.41 3.83 1.90
C HIS A 135 4.31 4.24 0.42
N PHE A 136 3.92 3.29 -0.42
CA PHE A 136 3.76 3.50 -1.85
C PHE A 136 2.41 2.99 -2.37
N LEU A 137 2.10 3.43 -3.59
CA LEU A 137 0.84 3.22 -4.28
C LEU A 137 1.11 2.53 -5.61
N LEU A 138 0.29 1.54 -5.96
CA LEU A 138 0.16 1.04 -7.32
C LEU A 138 -1.11 1.66 -7.93
N VAL A 139 -0.94 2.58 -8.87
CA VAL A 139 -2.04 3.33 -9.50
C VAL A 139 -2.24 2.84 -10.92
N THR A 140 -3.48 2.76 -11.40
CA THR A 140 -3.72 2.64 -12.85
C THR A 140 -3.11 3.82 -13.60
N ARG A 141 -2.58 3.60 -14.81
CA ARG A 141 -2.07 4.71 -15.64
C ARG A 141 -3.23 5.59 -16.14
N ASP A 142 -4.24 4.94 -16.71
CA ASP A 142 -5.46 5.61 -17.14
C ASP A 142 -6.43 5.74 -15.98
N PHE A 143 -7.22 6.81 -15.98
CA PHE A 143 -8.20 7.04 -14.93
C PHE A 143 -9.24 5.91 -14.89
N VAL A 144 -9.18 5.12 -13.81
CA VAL A 144 -10.21 4.16 -13.42
C VAL A 144 -10.79 4.62 -12.08
N LYS A 145 -12.11 4.55 -11.92
CA LYS A 145 -12.78 4.90 -10.67
C LYS A 145 -12.37 3.96 -9.51
N GLN A 146 -11.98 4.50 -8.36
CA GLN A 146 -11.63 3.76 -7.14
C GLN A 146 -12.80 2.91 -6.60
N GLU A 147 -14.05 3.27 -6.93
CA GLU A 147 -15.23 2.50 -6.54
C GLU A 147 -15.42 1.21 -7.34
N LYS A 148 -14.60 0.98 -8.37
CA LYS A 148 -14.55 -0.31 -9.07
C LYS A 148 -13.64 -1.27 -8.31
N PRO A 149 -13.99 -2.56 -8.25
CA PRO A 149 -13.07 -3.58 -7.75
C PRO A 149 -11.72 -3.54 -8.50
N PRO A 150 -10.60 -3.86 -7.84
CA PRO A 150 -9.30 -3.95 -8.51
C PRO A 150 -9.37 -4.99 -9.62
N SER A 151 -8.74 -4.67 -10.76
CA SER A 151 -8.71 -5.61 -11.89
C SER A 151 -7.93 -6.88 -11.51
N PRO A 152 -8.20 -8.03 -12.15
CA PRO A 152 -7.40 -9.24 -11.95
C PRO A 152 -5.90 -9.02 -12.18
N GLU A 153 -5.57 -8.13 -13.13
CA GLU A 153 -4.18 -7.74 -13.42
C GLU A 153 -3.56 -6.98 -12.25
N MET A 154 -4.27 -6.00 -11.67
CA MET A 154 -3.79 -5.25 -10.50
C MET A 154 -3.60 -6.19 -9.31
N LEU A 155 -4.56 -7.08 -9.02
CA LEU A 155 -4.45 -8.06 -7.94
C LEU A 155 -3.26 -9.00 -8.13
N SER A 156 -3.06 -9.53 -9.34
CA SER A 156 -1.91 -10.39 -9.65
C SER A 156 -0.59 -9.63 -9.48
N LEU A 157 -0.55 -8.36 -9.85
CA LEU A 157 0.64 -7.54 -9.72
C LEU A 157 0.96 -7.23 -8.27
N VAL A 158 -0.04 -6.84 -7.47
CA VAL A 158 0.10 -6.63 -6.02
C VAL A 158 0.60 -7.90 -5.33
N TYR A 159 0.01 -9.05 -5.66
CA TYR A 159 0.46 -10.33 -5.12
C TYR A 159 1.95 -10.59 -5.44
N ASN A 160 2.37 -10.38 -6.68
CA ASN A 160 3.77 -10.54 -7.08
C ASN A 160 4.70 -9.54 -6.36
N ILE A 161 4.24 -8.30 -6.14
CA ILE A 161 5.00 -7.29 -5.37
C ILE A 161 5.20 -7.77 -3.93
N ILE A 162 4.15 -8.25 -3.27
CA ILE A 162 4.24 -8.76 -1.89
C ILE A 162 5.16 -9.98 -1.82
N MET A 163 5.02 -10.94 -2.73
CA MET A 163 5.83 -12.18 -2.74
C MET A 163 7.31 -11.95 -3.09
N SER A 164 7.64 -10.86 -3.79
CA SER A 164 9.03 -10.51 -4.14
C SER A 164 9.61 -9.43 -3.23
N HIS A 165 8.87 -8.99 -2.20
CA HIS A 165 9.28 -7.93 -1.31
C HIS A 165 10.51 -8.34 -0.49
N THR A 166 11.54 -7.49 -0.49
CA THR A 166 12.69 -7.64 0.40
C THR A 166 12.53 -6.69 1.59
N PRO A 167 12.22 -7.20 2.79
CA PRO A 167 11.86 -6.37 3.93
C PRO A 167 13.05 -5.61 4.51
N THR A 168 12.80 -4.46 5.16
CA THR A 168 13.88 -3.69 5.82
C THR A 168 14.46 -4.36 7.06
N ARG A 169 13.70 -5.27 7.66
CA ARG A 169 14.05 -6.05 8.85
C ARG A 169 13.49 -7.47 8.71
N PRO A 170 14.11 -8.49 9.35
CA PRO A 170 13.72 -9.89 9.17
C PRO A 170 12.26 -10.22 9.54
N ASP A 171 11.69 -9.43 10.44
CA ASP A 171 10.35 -9.57 11.02
C ASP A 171 9.33 -8.60 10.39
N ALA A 172 9.70 -7.79 9.39
CA ALA A 172 8.76 -6.92 8.70
C ALA A 172 8.02 -7.63 7.56
N GLU A 173 6.79 -7.16 7.32
CA GLU A 173 5.92 -7.71 6.29
C GLU A 173 5.26 -6.59 5.49
N LEU A 174 5.04 -6.83 4.20
CA LEU A 174 4.36 -5.88 3.32
C LEU A 174 2.86 -6.14 3.32
N LEU A 175 2.09 -5.19 3.85
CA LEU A 175 0.63 -5.21 3.78
C LEU A 175 0.15 -4.44 2.55
N GLY A 176 -0.59 -5.13 1.68
CA GLY A 176 -1.38 -4.49 0.62
C GLY A 176 -2.84 -4.31 1.04
N PHE A 177 -3.43 -3.14 0.78
CA PHE A 177 -4.86 -2.90 1.00
C PHE A 177 -5.49 -1.99 -0.06
N PHE A 178 -6.81 -2.13 -0.25
CA PHE A 178 -7.59 -1.39 -1.25
C PHE A 178 -8.89 -0.88 -0.63
N ASN A 179 -9.08 0.43 -0.64
CA ASN A 179 -10.27 1.09 -0.09
C ASN A 179 -11.29 1.31 -1.21
N CYS A 180 -12.36 0.51 -1.25
CA CYS A 180 -13.38 0.56 -2.30
C CYS A 180 -14.72 1.10 -1.77
N GLY A 181 -15.21 2.18 -2.38
CA GLY A 181 -16.54 2.74 -2.09
C GLY A 181 -16.55 3.88 -1.07
N PRO A 182 -17.68 4.60 -0.94
CA PRO A 182 -17.74 5.89 -0.25
C PRO A 182 -17.45 5.83 1.26
N ASN A 183 -17.69 4.69 1.90
CA ASN A 183 -17.49 4.51 3.34
C ASN A 183 -16.18 3.78 3.68
N SER A 184 -15.29 3.56 2.70
CA SER A 184 -14.05 2.80 2.88
C SER A 184 -12.87 3.65 3.39
N GLY A 185 -13.04 4.96 3.47
CA GLY A 185 -11.94 5.90 3.76
C GLY A 185 -11.06 6.22 2.54
N ALA A 186 -11.52 5.92 1.32
CA ALA A 186 -10.85 6.35 0.09
C ALA A 186 -10.84 7.89 -0.03
N SER A 187 -9.66 8.47 -0.32
CA SER A 187 -9.47 9.93 -0.41
C SER A 187 -9.26 10.44 -1.84
N GLN A 188 -8.95 9.55 -2.78
CA GLN A 188 -8.69 9.88 -4.18
C GLN A 188 -9.59 9.03 -5.10
N PRO A 189 -10.17 9.62 -6.16
CA PRO A 189 -11.11 8.93 -7.04
C PRO A 189 -10.44 8.02 -8.07
N HIS A 190 -9.14 8.21 -8.32
CA HIS A 190 -8.36 7.41 -9.26
C HIS A 190 -7.88 6.12 -8.58
N CYS A 191 -8.13 4.98 -9.23
CA CYS A 191 -7.84 3.63 -8.81
C CYS A 191 -6.38 3.43 -8.37
N HIS A 192 -6.20 3.11 -7.09
CA HIS A 192 -4.91 2.84 -6.48
C HIS A 192 -5.01 1.75 -5.40
N PHE A 193 -3.96 0.93 -5.34
CA PHE A 193 -3.71 -0.03 -4.29
C PHE A 193 -2.59 0.50 -3.39
N GLN A 194 -2.76 0.38 -2.07
CA GLN A 194 -1.80 0.90 -1.09
C GLN A 194 -0.95 -0.24 -0.56
N LEU A 195 0.36 0.00 -0.45
CA LEU A 195 1.32 -0.95 0.10
C LEU A 195 2.17 -0.28 1.18
N VAL A 196 2.18 -0.89 2.36
CA VAL A 196 2.91 -0.41 3.53
C VAL A 196 3.70 -1.54 4.16
N GLU A 197 4.96 -1.28 4.48
CA GLU A 197 5.72 -2.21 5.30
C GLU A 197 5.36 -1.98 6.76
N LEU A 198 4.99 -3.06 7.43
CA LEU A 198 4.70 -3.08 8.85
C LEU A 198 5.80 -3.83 9.58
N THR A 199 6.02 -3.41 10.81
CA THR A 199 6.96 -4.04 11.73
C THR A 199 6.20 -4.46 12.98
N PRO A 200 6.51 -5.61 13.58
CA PRO A 200 5.99 -5.97 14.88
C PRO A 200 6.25 -4.85 15.90
N THR A 201 5.26 -4.57 16.73
CA THR A 201 5.43 -3.60 17.82
C THR A 201 6.06 -4.27 19.04
N ASP A 202 5.81 -5.58 19.21
CA ASP A 202 6.40 -6.44 20.24
C ASP A 202 7.10 -7.64 19.58
N PRO A 203 8.19 -8.19 20.16
CA PRO A 203 8.93 -9.32 19.58
C PRO A 203 8.07 -10.58 19.31
N ASP A 204 7.04 -10.79 20.12
CA ASP A 204 6.13 -11.95 20.02
C ASP A 204 4.87 -11.67 19.19
N SER A 205 4.80 -10.51 18.53
CA SER A 205 3.64 -10.10 17.72
C SER A 205 3.91 -10.27 16.23
N LYS A 206 2.84 -10.50 15.45
CA LYS A 206 2.89 -10.43 13.99
C LYS A 206 3.05 -8.98 13.53
N ALA A 207 3.72 -8.77 12.39
CA ALA A 207 3.83 -7.44 11.81
C ALA A 207 2.45 -6.96 11.34
N VAL A 208 1.66 -7.88 10.76
CA VAL A 208 0.27 -7.66 10.37
C VAL A 208 -0.67 -8.28 11.42
N PRO A 209 -1.37 -7.47 12.24
CA PRO A 209 -2.12 -7.99 13.39
C PRO A 209 -3.23 -9.01 13.06
N ILE A 210 -3.85 -8.93 11.88
CA ILE A 210 -4.93 -9.84 11.49
C ILE A 210 -4.44 -11.28 11.25
N GLU A 211 -3.14 -11.49 11.03
CA GLU A 211 -2.58 -12.81 10.78
C GLU A 211 -2.73 -13.75 11.97
N THR A 212 -2.82 -13.23 13.19
CA THR A 212 -3.15 -14.03 14.39
C THR A 212 -4.48 -14.80 14.24
N MET A 213 -5.38 -14.36 13.37
CA MET A 213 -6.64 -15.06 13.08
C MET A 213 -6.53 -16.06 11.91
N LEU A 214 -5.50 -15.94 11.08
CA LEU A 214 -5.28 -16.79 9.90
C LEU A 214 -4.49 -18.06 10.23
N GLU A 215 -3.85 -18.10 11.39
CA GLU A 215 -3.23 -19.31 11.92
C GLU A 215 -4.32 -20.32 12.33
N THR A 216 -4.71 -21.16 11.38
CA THR A 216 -5.52 -22.36 11.60
C THR A 216 -4.74 -23.34 12.46
N ASP A 217 -5.39 -23.93 13.46
CA ASP A 217 -4.83 -25.00 14.29
C ASP A 217 -4.54 -26.22 13.40
N MET A 218 -3.35 -26.26 12.79
CA MET A 218 -2.81 -27.46 12.16
C MET A 218 -2.32 -28.38 13.27
N SER A 219 -3.22 -28.89 14.13
CA SER A 219 -2.88 -30.04 14.95
C SER A 219 -2.74 -31.25 14.03
N PRO A 220 -1.60 -31.95 14.00
CA PRO A 220 -1.55 -33.24 13.34
C PRO A 220 -2.58 -34.16 13.99
N ASP A 221 -3.40 -34.80 13.17
CA ASP A 221 -4.43 -35.75 13.57
C ASP A 221 -3.76 -37.05 14.06
N GLU A 222 -3.06 -36.97 15.21
CA GLU A 222 -2.52 -38.14 15.92
C GLU A 222 -3.63 -38.79 16.76
N ASN A 223 -4.58 -39.45 16.10
CA ASN A 223 -5.12 -40.72 16.60
C ASN A 223 -6.01 -41.42 15.56
N LYS A 224 -5.38 -42.16 14.65
CA LYS A 224 -5.97 -43.41 14.14
C LYS A 224 -4.98 -44.54 14.39
N GLY A 225 -4.80 -44.83 15.67
CA GLY A 225 -4.19 -46.06 16.17
C GLY A 225 -5.25 -46.98 16.74
N THR A 226 -5.16 -48.25 16.33
CA THR A 226 -5.88 -49.49 16.71
C THR A 226 -7.29 -49.69 16.19
#